data_AF-H1W3R3-F1
#
_entry.id   AF-H1W3R3-F1
#
_cell.length_a   1.000
_cell.length_b   1.000
_cell.length_c   1.000
_cell.angle_alpha   90.00
_cell.angle_beta   90.00
_cell.angle_gamma   90.00
#
_symmetry.space_group_name_H-M   'P 1'
#
loop_
_entity.id
_entity.type
_entity.pdbx_description
1 polymer ?
#
loop_
_entity_poly.entity_id
_entity_poly.type
_entity_poly.pdbx_seq_one_letter_code
_entity_poly.pdbx_strand_id
1 'polypeptide(L)'
;MSLVSTLIPVLIYTAVCLLIFWALRRRSLRVYSPRTILGNFFSHEQSKPLPVGWLDWVKPFWAIPDTEILNRSSLDAFLFLRYLKVLVLICLVGCCITWPTLMVIHANGSGGLSQLDRITIGNVEDPHIFFIHAFVAWIFFGMWFDAAFPSKC
;
A
#
# COMPACT_ATOMS: atom_id res chain seq x y z
N MET A 1 -25.26 -7.83 -4.86
CA MET A 1 -24.70 -9.16 -4.54
C MET A 1 -23.60 -9.65 -5.51
N SER A 2 -23.37 -8.99 -6.65
CA SER A 2 -22.32 -9.36 -7.61
C SER A 2 -20.89 -9.21 -7.05
N LEU A 3 -20.61 -8.13 -6.32
CA LEU A 3 -19.28 -7.84 -5.77
C LEU A 3 -18.80 -8.87 -4.75
N VAL A 4 -19.68 -9.34 -3.87
CA VAL A 4 -19.32 -10.37 -2.87
C VAL A 4 -18.99 -11.69 -3.56
N SER A 5 -19.75 -12.03 -4.61
CA SER A 5 -19.54 -13.25 -5.39
C SER A 5 -18.22 -13.27 -6.15
N THR A 6 -17.70 -12.11 -6.57
CA THR A 6 -16.38 -12.01 -7.22
C THR A 6 -15.22 -11.84 -6.24
N LEU A 7 -15.46 -11.20 -5.08
CA LEU A 7 -14.44 -10.97 -4.06
C LEU A 7 -13.97 -12.29 -3.42
N ILE A 8 -14.90 -13.20 -3.11
CA ILE A 8 -14.60 -14.48 -2.46
C ILE A 8 -13.61 -15.34 -3.27
N PRO A 9 -13.86 -15.66 -4.56
CA PRO A 9 -12.94 -16.48 -5.34
C PRO A 9 -11.58 -15.80 -5.56
N VAL A 10 -11.54 -14.47 -5.71
CA VAL A 10 -10.28 -13.71 -5.81
C VAL A 10 -9.49 -13.79 -4.51
N LEU A 11 -10.16 -13.68 -3.36
CA LEU A 11 -9.51 -13.78 -2.05
C LEU A 11 -8.96 -15.20 -1.81
N ILE A 12 -9.71 -16.24 -2.19
CA ILE A 12 -9.23 -17.63 -2.11
C ILE A 12 -8.01 -17.81 -3.02
N TYR A 13 -8.09 -17.36 -4.27
CA TYR A 13 -7.00 -17.47 -5.23
C TYR A 13 -5.72 -16.78 -4.74
N THR A 14 -5.84 -15.54 -4.27
CA THR A 14 -4.70 -14.77 -3.71
C THR A 14 -4.11 -15.46 -2.48
N ALA A 15 -4.94 -15.98 -1.57
CA ALA A 15 -4.47 -16.73 -0.41
C ALA A 15 -3.69 -17.99 -0.81
N VAL A 16 -4.20 -18.77 -1.77
CA VAL A 16 -3.52 -19.97 -2.29
C VAL A 16 -2.18 -19.60 -2.92
N CYS A 17 -2.14 -18.57 -3.77
CA CYS A 17 -0.89 -18.09 -4.38
C CYS A 17 0.13 -17.62 -3.33
N LEU A 18 -0.30 -16.91 -2.28
CA LEU A 18 0.57 -16.46 -1.20
C LEU A 18 1.13 -17.64 -0.38
N LEU A 19 0.32 -18.67 -0.12
CA LEU A 19 0.78 -19.88 0.56
C LEU A 19 1.81 -20.64 -0.27
N ILE A 20 1.59 -20.77 -1.58
CA ILE A 20 2.55 -21.38 -2.51
C ILE A 20 3.85 -20.57 -2.50
N PHE A 21 3.77 -19.26 -2.65
CA PHE A 21 4.92 -18.36 -2.59
C PHE A 21 5.72 -18.53 -1.29
N TRP A 22 5.02 -18.63 -0.17
CA TRP A 22 5.64 -18.85 1.14
C TRP A 22 6.43 -20.16 1.19
N ALA A 23 5.82 -21.25 0.73
CA ALA A 23 6.47 -22.56 0.71
C ALA A 23 7.70 -22.59 -0.23
N LEU A 24 7.57 -22.02 -1.43
CA LEU A 24 8.65 -21.95 -2.42
C LEU A 24 9.80 -21.06 -1.94
N ARG A 25 9.50 -19.93 -1.29
CA ARG A 25 10.51 -19.01 -0.75
C ARG A 25 11.44 -19.69 0.24
N ARG A 26 10.93 -20.60 1.08
CA ARG A 26 11.76 -21.35 2.05
C ARG A 26 12.58 -22.44 1.38
N ARG A 27 12.02 -23.12 0.38
CA ARG A 27 12.65 -24.30 -0.25
C ARG A 27 13.73 -23.93 -1.27
N SER A 28 13.58 -22.82 -1.99
CA SER A 28 14.39 -22.48 -3.16
C SER A 28 15.19 -21.19 -3.01
N LEU A 29 16.13 -21.16 -2.05
CA LEU A 29 17.04 -20.03 -1.83
C LEU A 29 17.83 -19.64 -3.09
N ARG A 30 18.18 -20.60 -3.95
CA ARG A 30 18.89 -20.34 -5.21
C ARG A 30 18.10 -19.51 -6.23
N VAL A 31 16.78 -19.66 -6.25
CA VAL A 31 15.89 -18.94 -7.18
C VAL A 31 15.48 -17.59 -6.60
N TYR A 32 15.12 -17.56 -5.31
CA TYR A 32 14.61 -16.35 -4.65
C TYR A 32 15.70 -15.44 -4.08
N SER A 33 16.92 -15.95 -3.88
CA SER A 33 18.04 -15.22 -3.30
C SER A 33 19.39 -15.60 -3.94
N PRO A 34 19.56 -15.47 -5.26
CA PRO A 34 20.82 -15.81 -5.92
C PRO A 34 21.98 -14.94 -5.44
N ARG A 35 21.72 -13.67 -5.11
CA ARG A 35 22.71 -12.70 -4.62
C ARG A 35 23.29 -13.04 -3.25
N THR A 36 22.67 -13.94 -2.48
CA THR A 36 23.26 -14.43 -1.22
C THR A 36 24.16 -15.65 -1.40
N ILE A 37 24.20 -16.26 -2.59
CA ILE A 37 24.92 -17.53 -2.84
C ILE A 37 26.12 -17.33 -3.78
N LEU A 38 26.13 -16.26 -4.59
CA LEU A 38 27.25 -15.98 -5.49
C LEU A 38 28.52 -15.64 -4.70
N GLY A 39 29.48 -16.57 -4.68
CA GLY A 39 30.76 -16.44 -3.98
C GLY A 39 31.77 -15.48 -4.63
N ASN A 40 31.41 -14.81 -5.73
CA ASN A 40 32.26 -13.84 -6.43
C ASN A 40 32.12 -12.40 -5.91
N PHE A 41 31.19 -12.14 -4.99
CA PHE A 41 31.04 -10.82 -4.37
C PHE A 41 31.94 -10.68 -3.14
N PHE A 42 32.49 -9.50 -2.90
CA PHE A 42 33.19 -9.22 -1.64
C PHE A 42 32.21 -9.40 -0.47
N SER A 43 32.71 -9.86 0.69
CA SER A 43 31.88 -10.16 1.87
C SER A 43 31.00 -8.99 2.34
N HIS A 44 31.33 -7.74 1.97
CA HIS A 44 30.50 -6.56 2.27
C HIS A 44 29.33 -6.35 1.29
N GLU A 45 29.44 -6.83 0.04
CA GLU A 45 28.46 -6.64 -1.03
C GLU A 45 27.35 -7.70 -0.97
N GLN A 46 27.66 -8.86 -0.38
CA GLN A 46 26.70 -9.94 -0.16
C GLN A 46 25.54 -9.46 0.73
N SER A 47 24.31 -9.67 0.28
CA SER A 47 23.11 -9.41 1.09
C SER A 47 23.11 -10.34 2.30
N LYS A 48 22.77 -9.82 3.49
CA LYS A 48 22.63 -10.66 4.70
C LYS A 48 21.58 -11.76 4.41
N PRO A 49 21.84 -13.02 4.78
CA PRO A 49 20.86 -14.08 4.60
C PRO A 49 19.62 -13.75 5.42
N LEU A 50 18.44 -13.80 4.78
CA LEU A 50 17.19 -13.54 5.46
C LEU A 50 16.90 -14.66 6.47
N PRO A 51 16.42 -14.35 7.68
CA PRO A 51 16.08 -15.35 8.67
C PRO A 51 14.99 -16.30 8.13
N VAL A 52 15.10 -17.58 8.45
CA VAL A 52 14.19 -18.67 8.00
C VAL A 52 12.78 -18.60 8.61
N GLY A 53 12.54 -17.62 9.48
CA GLY A 53 11.27 -17.40 10.15
C GLY A 53 10.12 -17.10 9.20
N TRP A 54 8.92 -17.47 9.62
CA TRP A 54 7.67 -17.31 8.86
C TRP A 54 7.42 -15.82 8.52
N LEU A 55 7.42 -14.92 9.53
CA LEU A 55 7.26 -13.47 9.33
C LEU A 55 8.51 -12.66 9.72
N ASP A 56 9.54 -13.35 10.19
CA ASP A 56 10.76 -12.72 10.70
C ASP A 56 11.60 -12.05 9.60
N TRP A 57 11.25 -12.26 8.33
CA TRP A 57 11.86 -11.58 7.19
C TRP A 57 11.32 -10.17 6.96
N VAL A 58 10.13 -9.83 7.46
CA VAL A 58 9.49 -8.52 7.22
C VAL A 58 10.17 -7.42 8.05
N LYS A 59 10.48 -7.70 9.31
CA LYS A 59 11.19 -6.79 10.22
C LYS A 59 12.54 -6.32 9.67
N PRO A 60 13.47 -7.21 9.27
CA PRO A 60 14.74 -6.78 8.70
C PRO A 60 14.51 -6.06 7.37
N PHE A 61 13.49 -6.42 6.58
CA PHE A 61 13.19 -5.73 5.33
C PHE A 61 12.77 -4.27 5.53
N TRP A 62 11.99 -3.99 6.57
CA TRP A 62 11.63 -2.61 6.95
C TRP A 62 12.75 -1.84 7.66
N ALA A 63 13.68 -2.54 8.31
CA ALA A 63 14.79 -1.93 9.02
C ALA A 63 15.99 -1.56 8.13
N ILE A 64 15.99 -1.94 6.84
CA ILE A 64 17.08 -1.59 5.91
C ILE A 64 17.04 -0.07 5.67
N PRO A 65 18.14 0.66 5.93
CA PRO A 65 18.20 2.09 5.64
C PRO A 65 18.27 2.33 4.13
N ASP A 66 17.64 3.42 3.67
CA ASP A 66 17.56 3.78 2.25
C ASP A 66 18.96 3.98 1.60
N THR A 67 19.99 4.31 2.39
CA THR A 67 21.39 4.44 1.94
C THR A 67 22.01 3.10 1.52
N GLU A 68 21.71 2.02 2.24
CA GLU A 68 22.18 0.67 1.90
C GLU A 68 21.46 0.12 0.65
N ILE A 69 20.20 0.52 0.44
CA ILE A 69 19.44 0.16 -0.76
C ILE A 69 20.08 0.79 -1.99
N LEU A 70 20.46 2.07 -1.90
CA LEU A 70 21.12 2.79 -2.99
C LEU A 70 22.51 2.22 -3.33
N ASN A 71 23.28 1.78 -2.33
CA ASN A 71 24.62 1.24 -2.57
C ASN A 71 24.61 -0.18 -3.17
N ARG A 72 23.56 -0.97 -2.90
CA ARG A 72 23.46 -2.39 -3.33
C ARG A 72 22.56 -2.61 -4.54
N SER A 73 21.74 -1.62 -4.88
CA SER A 73 20.75 -1.70 -5.95
C SER A 73 20.92 -0.57 -6.95
N SER A 74 20.44 -0.79 -8.16
CA SER A 74 20.42 0.25 -9.19
C SER A 74 19.55 1.44 -8.76
N LEU A 75 19.84 2.60 -9.35
CA LEU A 75 19.09 3.84 -9.12
C LEU A 75 17.59 3.67 -9.43
N ASP A 76 17.22 2.89 -10.46
CA ASP A 76 15.81 2.64 -10.81
C ASP A 76 15.05 1.92 -9.69
N ALA A 77 15.67 0.90 -9.08
CA ALA A 77 15.07 0.14 -7.99
C ALA A 77 14.88 1.02 -6.74
N PHE A 78 15.85 1.89 -6.47
CA PHE A 78 15.74 2.88 -5.39
C PHE A 78 14.58 3.86 -5.63
N LEU A 79 14.47 4.44 -6.83
CA LEU A 79 13.39 5.36 -7.16
C LEU A 79 12.02 4.68 -7.12
N PHE A 80 11.92 3.42 -7.58
CA PHE A 80 10.69 2.65 -7.54
C PHE A 80 10.22 2.36 -6.11
N LEU A 81 11.13 1.96 -5.21
CA LEU A 81 10.81 1.74 -3.80
C LEU A 81 10.38 3.03 -3.10
N ARG A 82 11.06 4.15 -3.36
CA ARG A 82 10.67 5.46 -2.84
C ARG A 82 9.28 5.87 -3.35
N TYR A 83 9.01 5.66 -4.63
CA TYR A 83 7.71 5.92 -5.23
C TYR A 83 6.61 5.06 -4.59
N LEU A 84 6.83 3.76 -4.42
CA LEU A 84 5.86 2.87 -3.78
C LEU A 84 5.56 3.26 -2.33
N LYS A 85 6.57 3.66 -1.54
CA LYS A 85 6.36 4.12 -0.16
C LYS A 85 5.46 5.36 -0.10
N VAL A 86 5.70 6.33 -0.97
CA VAL A 86 4.85 7.53 -1.08
C VAL A 86 3.46 7.14 -1.56
N LEU A 87 3.35 6.25 -2.56
CA LEU A 87 2.06 5.78 -3.10
C LEU A 87 1.21 5.08 -2.03
N VAL A 88 1.81 4.21 -1.22
CA VAL A 88 1.09 3.56 -0.12
C VAL A 88 0.66 4.59 0.92
N LEU A 89 1.50 5.58 1.23
CA LEU A 89 1.16 6.63 2.19
C LEU A 89 -0.01 7.50 1.69
N ILE A 90 -0.02 7.93 0.42
CA ILE A 90 -1.13 8.70 -0.18
C ILE A 90 -2.44 7.90 -0.18
N CYS A 91 -2.38 6.61 -0.50
CA CYS A 91 -3.57 5.75 -0.50
C CYS A 91 -4.07 5.52 0.93
N LEU A 92 -3.21 5.25 1.90
CA LEU A 92 -3.63 5.01 3.29
C LEU A 92 -4.23 6.26 3.92
N VAL A 93 -3.55 7.41 3.82
CA VAL A 93 -4.07 8.68 4.35
C VAL A 93 -5.35 9.07 3.60
N GLY A 94 -5.40 8.87 2.28
CA GLY A 94 -6.57 9.12 1.46
C GLY A 94 -7.76 8.26 1.87
N CYS A 95 -7.56 6.96 2.09
CA CYS A 95 -8.60 6.07 2.62
C CYS A 95 -9.05 6.49 4.02
N CYS A 96 -8.12 6.81 4.92
CA CYS A 96 -8.45 7.23 6.29
C CYS A 96 -9.26 8.53 6.35
N ILE A 97 -9.10 9.44 5.38
CA ILE A 97 -9.86 10.70 5.31
C ILE A 97 -11.18 10.51 4.57
N THR A 98 -11.17 9.81 3.43
CA THR A 98 -12.37 9.62 2.61
C THR A 98 -13.38 8.69 3.28
N TRP A 99 -12.92 7.65 3.99
CA TRP A 99 -13.78 6.68 4.66
C TRP A 99 -14.75 7.30 5.69
N PRO A 100 -14.29 8.04 6.72
CA PRO A 100 -15.20 8.67 7.67
C PRO A 100 -16.04 9.76 7.02
N THR A 101 -15.47 10.51 6.06
CA THR A 101 -16.19 11.56 5.33
C THR A 101 -17.37 10.98 4.57
N LEU A 102 -17.16 9.92 3.77
CA LEU A 102 -18.24 9.27 3.04
C LEU A 102 -19.28 8.68 3.99
N MET A 103 -18.86 7.99 5.05
CA MET A 103 -19.78 7.38 6.00
C MET A 103 -20.64 8.39 6.76
N VAL A 104 -20.06 9.49 7.26
CA VAL A 104 -20.80 10.51 8.04
C VAL A 104 -21.80 11.26 7.16
N ILE A 105 -21.40 11.60 5.94
CA ILE A 105 -22.20 12.42 5.02
C ILE A 105 -23.31 11.58 4.39
N HIS A 106 -22.99 10.40 3.86
CA HIS A 106 -23.96 9.57 3.15
C HIS A 106 -24.85 8.74 4.09
N ALA A 107 -24.49 8.59 5.38
CA ALA A 107 -25.39 7.99 6.37
C ALA A 107 -26.64 8.85 6.65
N ASN A 108 -26.56 10.17 6.50
CA ASN A 108 -27.69 11.09 6.68
C ASN A 108 -28.55 11.26 5.42
N GLY A 109 -28.15 10.69 4.28
CA GLY A 109 -28.90 10.78 3.03
C GLY A 109 -30.19 9.95 3.06
N SER A 110 -31.32 10.59 2.74
CA SER A 110 -32.68 10.03 2.74
C SER A 110 -33.02 9.18 1.50
N GLY A 111 -32.04 8.78 0.68
CA GLY A 111 -32.31 8.17 -0.63
C GLY A 111 -32.77 6.71 -0.63
N GLY A 112 -33.00 6.07 0.53
CA GLY A 112 -33.61 4.73 0.62
C GLY A 112 -32.80 3.58 -0.01
N LEU A 113 -31.60 3.85 -0.52
CA LEU A 113 -30.73 2.87 -1.15
C LEU A 113 -30.07 1.95 -0.10
N SER A 114 -29.93 0.68 -0.46
CA SER A 114 -29.39 -0.35 0.45
C SER A 114 -27.94 -0.70 0.11
N GLN A 115 -27.18 -1.11 1.13
CA GLN A 115 -25.80 -1.61 0.99
C GLN A 115 -24.82 -0.57 0.41
N LEU A 116 -24.05 -0.94 -0.63
CA LEU A 116 -22.99 -0.11 -1.19
C LEU A 116 -23.54 1.12 -1.92
N ASP A 117 -24.77 1.04 -2.44
CA ASP A 117 -25.42 2.13 -3.17
C ASP A 117 -25.82 3.30 -2.26
N ARG A 118 -25.91 3.07 -0.94
CA ARG A 118 -26.11 4.13 0.07
C ARG A 118 -24.91 5.09 0.14
N ILE A 119 -23.71 4.60 -0.14
CA ILE A 119 -22.45 5.35 0.00
C ILE A 119 -22.08 6.05 -1.33
N THR A 120 -22.88 5.85 -2.37
CA THR A 120 -22.70 6.48 -3.68
C THR A 120 -23.27 7.90 -3.67
N ILE A 121 -22.62 8.78 -4.42
CA ILE A 121 -22.99 10.20 -4.55
C ILE A 121 -24.43 10.42 -5.06
N GLY A 122 -25.00 9.42 -5.73
CA GLY A 122 -26.38 9.41 -6.20
C GLY A 122 -27.45 9.24 -5.10
N ASN A 123 -27.05 8.98 -3.85
CA ASN A 123 -27.96 8.92 -2.70
C ASN A 123 -28.18 10.30 -2.02
N VAL A 124 -27.50 11.34 -2.49
CA VAL A 124 -27.51 12.68 -1.89
C VAL A 124 -28.40 13.62 -2.69
N GLU A 125 -29.47 14.12 -2.07
CA GLU A 125 -30.40 15.07 -2.69
C GLU A 125 -29.98 16.54 -2.47
N ASP A 126 -29.22 16.83 -1.41
CA ASP A 126 -28.82 18.19 -1.03
C ASP A 126 -27.57 18.70 -1.78
N PRO A 127 -27.66 19.83 -2.52
CA PRO A 127 -26.51 20.42 -3.22
C PRO A 127 -25.39 20.89 -2.30
N HIS A 128 -25.70 21.21 -1.04
CA HIS A 128 -24.73 21.71 -0.07
C HIS A 128 -23.67 20.67 0.33
N ILE A 129 -23.99 19.39 0.21
CA ILE A 129 -23.12 18.27 0.57
C ILE A 129 -21.90 18.16 -0.38
N PHE A 130 -22.04 18.60 -1.63
CA PHE A 130 -20.93 18.60 -2.60
C PHE A 130 -19.80 19.56 -2.20
N PHE A 131 -20.11 20.66 -1.50
CA PHE A 131 -19.08 21.58 -1.00
C PHE A 131 -18.21 20.95 0.09
N ILE A 132 -18.75 20.02 0.88
CA ILE A 132 -17.98 19.28 1.89
C ILE A 132 -16.91 18.40 1.21
N HIS A 133 -17.26 17.76 0.09
CA HIS A 133 -16.32 16.98 -0.70
C HIS A 133 -15.18 17.84 -1.27
N ALA A 134 -15.50 19.06 -1.75
CA ALA A 134 -14.50 20.00 -2.22
C ALA A 134 -13.56 20.47 -1.10
N PHE A 135 -14.08 20.73 0.10
CA PHE A 135 -13.29 21.15 1.26
C PHE A 135 -12.35 20.02 1.75
N VAL A 136 -12.84 18.78 1.77
CA VAL A 136 -12.02 17.62 2.15
C VAL A 136 -10.93 17.36 1.11
N ALA A 137 -11.23 17.49 -0.19
CA ALA A 137 -10.23 17.42 -1.24
C ALA A 137 -9.16 18.51 -1.07
N TRP A 138 -9.57 19.74 -0.74
CA TRP A 138 -8.65 20.84 -0.49
C TRP A 138 -7.67 20.54 0.65
N ILE A 139 -8.15 20.04 1.79
CA ILE A 139 -7.31 19.65 2.92
C ILE A 139 -6.36 18.52 2.53
N PHE A 140 -6.84 17.52 1.80
CA PHE A 140 -6.03 16.40 1.34
C PHE A 140 -4.89 16.90 0.43
N PHE A 141 -5.19 17.69 -0.60
CA PHE A 141 -4.18 18.25 -1.49
C PHE A 141 -3.21 19.19 -0.76
N GLY A 142 -3.71 20.02 0.17
CA GLY A 142 -2.88 20.91 0.97
C GLY A 142 -1.88 20.17 1.86
N MET A 143 -2.31 19.10 2.53
CA MET A 143 -1.43 18.25 3.35
C MET A 143 -0.31 17.62 2.53
N TRP A 144 -0.63 17.12 1.33
CA TRP A 144 0.37 16.53 0.43
C TRP A 144 1.32 17.55 -0.17
N PHE A 145 0.82 18.74 -0.49
CA PHE A 145 1.65 19.82 -0.99
C PHE A 145 2.72 20.23 0.04
N ASP A 146 2.33 20.39 1.31
CA ASP A 146 3.28 20.71 2.39
C ASP A 146 4.26 19.56 2.68
N ALA A 147 3.78 18.31 2.66
CA ALA A 147 4.64 17.13 2.83
C ALA A 147 5.63 16.93 1.66
N ALA A 148 5.25 17.33 0.44
CA ALA A 148 6.10 17.26 -0.76
C ALA A 148 7.10 18.42 -0.84
N PHE A 149 6.72 19.60 -0.35
CA PHE A 149 7.54 20.80 -0.31
C PHE A 149 7.70 21.29 1.14
N PRO A 150 8.46 20.57 1.98
CA PRO A 150 8.76 21.07 3.31
C PRO A 150 9.50 22.40 3.15
N SER A 151 8.85 23.49 3.57
CA SER A 151 9.36 24.87 3.57
C SER A 151 10.47 25.09 4.61
N LYS A 152 11.31 24.08 4.82
CA LYS A 152 12.51 24.13 5.65
C LYS A 152 13.66 24.59 4.75
N CYS A 153 13.80 25.91 4.64
CA CYS A 153 15.12 26.53 4.52
C CYS A 153 15.93 26.24 5.78
#